data_AF-A0A6C0JKF6-F1
#
_entry.id   AF-A0A6C0JKF6-F1
#
_cell.length_a   1.000
_cell.length_b   1.000
_cell.length_c   1.000
_cell.angle_alpha   90.00
_cell.angle_beta   90.00
_cell.angle_gamma   90.00
#
_symmetry.space_group_name_H-M   'P 1'
#
loop_
_entity.id
_entity.type
_entity.pdbx_description
1 polymer ?
#
loop_
_entity_poly.entity_id
_entity_poly.type
_entity_poly.pdbx_seq_one_letter_code
_entity_poly.pdbx_strand_id
1 'polypeptide(L)'
;MAFVKEDDLYQNFVKHVQDYMFNNTNICKSLECKLHEQYNNKKLKQQTEKIENINKNIFIPTDSDSLFWCLYIIKNGLTNYTQLTNRNLIVEKKMKIEYVERLRKEKQLIKQYKFDTLTNSENMLANESRIDINTFLTLCVVGCLNIFFIKKNTYFELNMNDSNKIYIIKYISENDKYGFEETNKDNLDDFRNKYYKVDNLSKPIKSMSAYKTQELLDICNKLGIETNIASSNSVVNSENTAKTKSKKDLYESIIKYF
;
A
#
# COMPACT_ATOMS: atom_id res chain seq x y z
N MET A 1 47.63 56.58 -26.27
CA MET A 1 47.73 56.13 -24.87
C MET A 1 46.43 56.55 -24.19
N ALA A 2 45.41 55.70 -24.25
CA ALA A 2 44.08 56.02 -23.72
C ALA A 2 44.02 55.52 -22.27
N PHE A 3 43.98 56.45 -21.32
CA PHE A 3 43.73 56.15 -19.91
C PHE A 3 42.30 55.59 -19.81
N VAL A 4 42.16 54.28 -19.64
CA VAL A 4 40.93 53.71 -19.10
C VAL A 4 40.81 54.29 -17.70
N LYS A 5 39.81 55.16 -17.50
CA LYS A 5 39.57 55.78 -16.20
C LYS A 5 39.25 54.66 -15.21
N GLU A 6 39.98 54.60 -14.09
CA GLU A 6 39.77 53.61 -13.03
C GLU A 6 38.29 53.46 -12.65
N ASP A 7 37.52 54.55 -12.74
CA ASP A 7 36.08 54.59 -12.50
C ASP A 7 35.28 53.57 -13.32
N ASP A 8 35.63 53.32 -14.58
CA ASP A 8 34.90 52.37 -15.44
C ASP A 8 35.09 50.91 -14.97
N LEU A 9 36.26 50.60 -14.39
CA LEU A 9 36.57 49.27 -13.88
C LEU A 9 35.84 49.00 -12.56
N TYR A 10 35.77 50.00 -11.68
CA TYR A 10 35.01 49.95 -10.43
C TYR A 10 33.51 49.80 -10.70
N GLN A 11 32.95 50.55 -11.64
CA GLN A 11 31.53 50.43 -11.99
C GLN A 11 31.19 49.06 -12.56
N ASN A 12 32.10 48.47 -13.35
CA ASN A 12 31.90 47.14 -13.90
C ASN A 12 31.97 46.04 -12.81
N PHE A 13 32.90 46.16 -11.86
CA PHE A 13 32.98 45.27 -10.71
C PHE A 13 31.73 45.34 -9.82
N VAL A 14 31.27 46.55 -9.49
CA VAL A 14 30.06 46.76 -8.66
C VAL A 14 28.85 46.10 -9.33
N LYS A 15 28.69 46.24 -10.64
CA LYS A 15 27.60 45.62 -11.40
C LYS A 15 27.58 44.08 -11.29
N HIS A 16 28.74 43.43 -11.30
CA HIS A 16 28.85 41.97 -11.19
C HIS A 16 28.58 41.45 -9.77
N VAL A 17 28.88 42.23 -8.74
CA VAL A 17 28.68 41.82 -7.34
C VAL A 17 27.29 42.22 -6.83
N GLN A 18 26.63 43.18 -7.47
CA GLN A 18 25.33 43.73 -7.05
C GLN A 18 24.23 42.66 -6.90
N ASP A 19 24.26 41.59 -7.71
CA ASP A 19 23.32 40.47 -7.63
C ASP A 19 23.50 39.62 -6.36
N TYR A 20 24.67 39.68 -5.72
CA TYR A 20 25.00 38.96 -4.50
C TYR A 20 25.12 39.89 -3.29
N MET A 21 25.07 41.21 -3.49
CA MET A 21 25.13 42.19 -2.41
C MET A 21 23.88 42.14 -1.54
N PHE A 22 24.07 42.45 -0.26
CA PHE A 22 23.00 42.59 0.72
C PHE A 22 22.23 43.90 0.50
N ASN A 23 21.46 43.97 -0.58
CA ASN A 23 20.61 45.09 -0.92
C ASN A 23 19.14 44.74 -0.68
N ASN A 24 18.28 45.77 -0.58
CA ASN A 24 16.86 45.58 -0.28
C ASN A 24 16.17 44.64 -1.27
N THR A 25 16.55 44.66 -2.55
CA THR A 25 15.98 43.76 -3.57
C THR A 25 16.32 42.29 -3.34
N ASN A 26 17.56 41.97 -2.99
CA ASN A 26 18.00 40.60 -2.73
C ASN A 26 17.48 40.08 -1.39
N ILE A 27 17.34 40.96 -0.39
CA ILE A 27 16.69 40.66 0.88
C ILE A 27 15.21 40.31 0.64
N CYS A 28 14.48 41.14 -0.13
CA CYS A 28 13.08 40.85 -0.47
C CYS A 28 12.94 39.51 -1.20
N LYS A 29 13.77 39.24 -2.24
CA LYS A 29 13.77 37.95 -2.94
C LYS A 29 14.05 36.77 -2.01
N SER A 30 15.01 36.89 -1.09
CA SER A 30 15.33 35.83 -0.12
C SER A 30 14.18 35.57 0.86
N LEU A 31 13.51 36.63 1.32
CA LEU A 31 12.35 36.54 2.20
C LEU A 31 11.14 35.94 1.47
N GLU A 32 10.89 36.32 0.22
CA GLU A 32 9.85 35.75 -0.62
C GLU A 32 10.05 34.25 -0.83
N CYS A 33 11.27 33.79 -1.11
CA CYS A 33 11.59 32.36 -1.21
C CYS A 33 11.28 31.61 0.09
N LYS A 34 11.68 32.15 1.25
CA LYS A 34 11.41 31.52 2.56
C LYS A 34 9.92 31.47 2.89
N LEU A 35 9.17 32.53 2.57
CA LEU A 35 7.72 32.57 2.79
C LEU A 35 6.99 31.59 1.85
N HIS A 36 7.45 31.46 0.61
CA HIS A 36 6.91 30.50 -0.36
C HIS A 36 7.16 29.05 0.07
N GLU A 37 8.36 28.73 0.58
CA GLU A 37 8.66 27.41 1.17
C GLU A 37 7.74 27.10 2.37
N GLN A 38 7.53 28.05 3.27
CA GLN A 38 6.64 27.87 4.42
C GLN A 38 5.18 27.65 4.00
N TYR A 39 4.70 28.37 2.98
CA TYR A 39 3.35 28.20 2.45
C TYR A 39 3.16 26.84 1.77
N ASN A 40 4.13 26.40 0.95
CA ASN A 40 4.07 25.09 0.29
C ASN A 40 4.10 23.94 1.32
N ASN A 41 4.91 24.05 2.37
CA ASN A 41 4.93 23.09 3.47
C ASN A 41 3.59 23.02 4.23
N LYS A 42 2.90 24.16 4.40
CA LYS A 42 1.58 24.22 5.03
C LYS A 42 0.48 23.61 4.15
N LYS A 43 0.55 23.82 2.82
CA LYS A 43 -0.38 23.21 1.85
C LYS A 43 -0.19 21.70 1.73
N LEU A 44 1.05 21.21 1.78
CA LEU A 44 1.39 19.78 1.86
C LEU A 44 0.82 19.14 3.13
N LYS A 45 0.96 19.80 4.30
CA LYS A 45 0.35 19.32 5.56
C LYS A 45 -1.18 19.24 5.52
N GLN A 46 -1.84 20.24 4.92
CA GLN A 46 -3.30 20.23 4.78
C GLN A 46 -3.80 19.17 3.78
N GLN A 47 -2.99 18.78 2.79
CA GLN A 47 -3.32 17.66 1.89
C GLN A 47 -3.17 16.30 2.57
N THR A 48 -2.21 16.13 3.50
CA THR A 48 -2.11 14.91 4.32
C THR A 48 -3.27 14.78 5.31
N GLU A 49 -3.69 15.87 5.97
CA GLU A 49 -4.80 15.86 6.95
C GLU A 49 -6.17 15.56 6.33
N LYS A 50 -6.38 15.88 5.04
CA LYS A 50 -7.66 15.61 4.37
C LYS A 50 -7.88 14.13 4.03
N ILE A 51 -6.80 13.32 4.01
CA ILE A 51 -6.85 11.89 3.70
C ILE A 51 -7.09 11.04 4.98
N GLU A 52 -6.89 11.61 6.17
CA GLU A 52 -7.04 10.90 7.45
C GLU A 52 -8.51 10.62 7.86
N ASN A 53 -9.50 11.10 7.11
CA ASN A 53 -10.91 11.05 7.53
C ASN A 53 -11.72 9.84 7.00
N ILE A 54 -11.08 8.81 6.46
CA ILE A 54 -11.76 7.55 6.07
C ILE A 54 -11.12 6.37 6.82
N ASN A 55 -11.63 6.11 8.03
CA ASN A 55 -11.25 5.08 9.02
C ASN A 55 -10.10 5.48 9.97
N LYS A 56 -10.47 5.89 11.19
CA LYS A 56 -9.61 6.43 12.27
C LYS A 56 -8.36 5.60 12.68
N ASN A 57 -8.14 4.39 12.15
CA ASN A 57 -7.03 3.52 12.56
C ASN A 57 -6.13 3.03 11.42
N ILE A 58 -6.44 3.31 10.16
CA ILE A 58 -5.65 2.78 9.03
C ILE A 58 -4.69 3.86 8.53
N PHE A 59 -3.41 3.62 8.72
CA PHE A 59 -2.35 4.49 8.21
C PHE A 59 -2.03 4.15 6.75
N ILE A 60 -1.99 5.14 5.87
CA ILE A 60 -1.69 4.95 4.44
C ILE A 60 -0.37 5.66 4.10
N PRO A 61 0.68 4.94 3.71
CA PRO A 61 1.93 5.57 3.28
C PRO A 61 1.74 6.47 2.05
N THR A 62 2.43 7.62 2.07
CA THR A 62 2.36 8.61 0.97
C THR A 62 3.20 8.21 -0.23
N ASP A 63 4.24 7.42 -0.02
CA ASP A 63 5.21 7.00 -1.04
C ASP A 63 4.62 6.10 -2.14
N SER A 64 5.42 5.91 -3.20
CA SER A 64 5.05 5.11 -4.39
C SER A 64 4.83 3.63 -4.08
N ASP A 65 5.63 3.06 -3.17
CA ASP A 65 5.56 1.65 -2.78
C ASP A 65 4.92 1.48 -1.40
N SER A 66 3.61 1.61 -1.34
CA SER A 66 2.89 1.54 -0.06
C SER A 66 3.06 0.20 0.67
N LEU A 67 3.23 -0.94 -0.03
CA LEU A 67 3.47 -2.24 0.61
C LEU A 67 4.81 -2.28 1.33
N PHE A 68 5.87 -1.81 0.67
CA PHE A 68 7.19 -1.76 1.28
C PHE A 68 7.20 -0.86 2.52
N TRP A 69 6.55 0.29 2.45
CA TRP A 69 6.49 1.20 3.59
C TRP A 69 5.63 0.67 4.74
N CYS A 70 4.56 -0.08 4.46
CA CYS A 70 3.86 -0.84 5.49
C CYS A 70 4.80 -1.83 6.20
N LEU A 71 5.64 -2.57 5.46
CA LEU A 71 6.64 -3.47 6.06
C LEU A 71 7.67 -2.71 6.91
N TYR A 72 8.15 -1.57 6.41
CA TYR A 72 9.08 -0.70 7.13
C TYR A 72 8.48 -0.25 8.47
N ILE A 73 7.23 0.23 8.45
CA ILE A 73 6.53 0.69 9.65
C ILE A 73 6.32 -0.45 10.64
N ILE A 74 5.98 -1.66 10.17
CA ILE A 74 5.85 -2.84 11.04
C ILE A 74 7.16 -3.14 11.78
N LYS A 75 8.30 -3.01 11.12
CA LYS A 75 9.61 -3.36 11.71
C LYS A 75 10.22 -2.24 12.54
N ASN A 76 10.13 -1.00 12.07
CA ASN A 76 10.82 0.15 12.64
C ASN A 76 9.90 1.10 13.40
N GLY A 77 8.58 0.92 13.30
CA GLY A 77 7.58 1.79 13.93
C GLY A 77 7.25 3.04 13.11
N LEU A 78 6.07 3.59 13.39
CA LEU A 78 5.54 4.77 12.70
C LEU A 78 6.39 6.03 12.91
N THR A 79 6.96 6.20 14.12
CA THR A 79 7.80 7.36 14.46
C THR A 79 9.00 7.48 13.53
N ASN A 80 9.69 6.38 13.27
CA ASN A 80 10.86 6.37 12.39
C ASN A 80 10.47 6.73 10.94
N TYR A 81 9.30 6.28 10.49
CA TYR A 81 8.77 6.67 9.17
C TYR A 81 8.52 8.18 9.08
N THR A 82 7.86 8.79 10.08
CA THR A 82 7.56 10.24 10.06
C THR A 82 8.81 11.13 10.12
N GLN A 83 9.91 10.63 10.71
CA GLN A 83 11.19 11.34 10.79
C GLN A 83 11.98 11.31 9.47
N LEU A 84 11.62 10.44 8.52
CA LEU A 84 12.27 10.36 7.22
C LEU A 84 11.73 11.45 6.29
N THR A 85 12.21 12.68 6.48
CA THR A 85 11.69 13.83 5.73
C THR A 85 12.33 14.00 4.33
N ASN A 86 13.50 13.40 4.03
CA ASN A 86 14.22 13.68 2.77
C ASN A 86 15.15 12.58 2.22
N ARG A 87 15.01 11.31 2.61
CA ARG A 87 15.89 10.21 2.13
C ARG A 87 15.20 8.84 1.99
N ASN A 88 13.92 8.82 1.68
CA ASN A 88 13.13 7.59 1.55
C ASN A 88 13.78 6.60 0.59
N LEU A 89 14.30 7.06 -0.54
CA LEU A 89 14.96 6.22 -1.54
C LEU A 89 16.26 5.55 -1.05
N ILE A 90 17.06 6.21 -0.20
CA ILE A 90 18.31 5.65 0.31
C ILE A 90 18.00 4.58 1.35
N VAL A 91 17.06 4.88 2.26
CA VAL A 91 16.62 3.95 3.30
C VAL A 91 15.94 2.74 2.68
N GLU A 92 15.07 2.96 1.70
CA GLU A 92 14.41 1.91 0.93
C GLU A 92 15.44 0.98 0.28
N LYS A 93 16.38 1.53 -0.51
CA LYS A 93 17.42 0.72 -1.16
C LYS A 93 18.25 -0.07 -0.16
N LYS A 94 18.67 0.55 0.94
CA LYS A 94 19.44 -0.13 1.98
C LYS A 94 18.67 -1.30 2.59
N MET A 95 17.41 -1.10 2.93
CA MET A 95 16.58 -2.14 3.52
C MET A 95 16.25 -3.25 2.50
N LYS A 96 15.99 -2.90 1.23
CA LYS A 96 15.80 -3.87 0.14
C LYS A 96 17.04 -4.77 -0.02
N ILE A 97 18.25 -4.19 0.01
CA ILE A 97 19.51 -4.96 -0.03
C ILE A 97 19.62 -5.90 1.18
N GLU A 98 19.33 -5.43 2.39
CA GLU A 98 19.34 -6.27 3.60
C GLU A 98 18.37 -7.46 3.48
N TYR A 99 17.17 -7.21 2.95
CA TYR A 99 16.19 -8.27 2.73
C TYR A 99 16.62 -9.27 1.67
N VAL A 100 17.27 -8.83 0.58
CA VAL A 100 17.85 -9.74 -0.42
C VAL A 100 18.89 -10.66 0.23
N GLU A 101 19.75 -10.14 1.10
CA GLU A 101 20.72 -10.97 1.83
C GLU A 101 20.04 -11.97 2.77
N ARG A 102 18.97 -11.57 3.46
CA ARG A 102 18.18 -12.47 4.32
C ARG A 102 17.48 -13.56 3.53
N LEU A 103 16.84 -13.22 2.40
CA LEU A 103 16.20 -14.18 1.50
C LEU A 103 17.19 -15.25 1.02
N ARG A 104 18.44 -14.85 0.73
CA ARG A 104 19.51 -15.78 0.35
C ARG A 104 19.94 -16.73 1.47
N LYS A 105 19.84 -16.31 2.73
CA LYS A 105 20.16 -17.17 3.89
C LYS A 105 19.03 -18.17 4.16
N GLU A 106 17.78 -17.74 4.04
CA GLU A 106 16.59 -18.50 4.46
C GLU A 106 15.84 -19.16 3.29
N LYS A 107 16.58 -19.72 2.31
CA LYS A 107 16.00 -20.34 1.10
C LYS A 107 15.03 -21.49 1.40
N GLN A 108 15.21 -22.17 2.54
CA GLN A 108 14.35 -23.28 2.97
C GLN A 108 12.91 -22.80 3.24
N LEU A 109 12.74 -21.65 3.91
CA LEU A 109 11.41 -21.10 4.23
C LEU A 109 10.66 -20.68 2.98
N ILE A 110 11.36 -20.08 2.01
CA ILE A 110 10.77 -19.67 0.73
C ILE A 110 10.23 -20.90 -0.02
N LYS A 111 10.98 -22.00 -0.04
CA LYS A 111 10.56 -23.27 -0.66
C LYS A 111 9.39 -23.94 0.06
N GLN A 112 9.25 -23.73 1.37
CA GLN A 112 8.16 -24.27 2.17
C GLN A 112 6.84 -23.57 1.86
N TYR A 113 6.84 -22.23 1.88
CA TYR A 113 5.61 -21.44 1.72
C TYR A 113 5.21 -21.20 0.25
N LYS A 114 6.16 -21.23 -0.68
CA LYS A 114 5.93 -21.18 -2.15
C LYS A 114 5.08 -19.99 -2.63
N PHE A 115 5.11 -18.85 -1.93
CA PHE A 115 4.45 -17.62 -2.39
C PHE A 115 5.15 -17.05 -3.63
N ASP A 116 6.47 -17.11 -3.65
CA ASP A 116 7.28 -16.66 -4.79
C ASP A 116 8.59 -17.46 -4.89
N THR A 117 9.24 -17.37 -6.05
CA THR A 117 10.57 -17.92 -6.26
C THR A 117 11.62 -16.94 -5.74
N LEU A 118 12.68 -17.44 -5.10
CA LEU A 118 13.79 -16.62 -4.61
C LEU A 118 14.28 -15.62 -5.66
N THR A 119 14.52 -16.08 -6.89
CA THR A 119 14.99 -15.24 -8.00
C THR A 119 14.02 -14.09 -8.31
N ASN A 120 12.72 -14.34 -8.27
CA ASN A 120 11.73 -13.32 -8.58
C ASN A 120 11.64 -12.29 -7.45
N SER A 121 11.61 -12.74 -6.19
CA SER A 121 11.62 -11.84 -5.05
C SER A 121 12.90 -10.99 -4.98
N GLU A 122 14.07 -11.56 -5.31
CA GLU A 122 15.31 -10.79 -5.42
C GLU A 122 15.24 -9.73 -6.55
N ASN A 123 14.71 -10.11 -7.71
CA ASN A 123 14.56 -9.20 -8.84
C ASN A 123 13.59 -8.04 -8.50
N MET A 124 12.47 -8.35 -7.88
CA MET A 124 11.49 -7.34 -7.42
C MET A 124 12.09 -6.36 -6.41
N LEU A 125 12.99 -6.84 -5.54
CA LEU A 125 13.65 -5.97 -4.56
C LEU A 125 14.81 -5.16 -5.15
N ALA A 126 15.53 -5.71 -6.11
CA ALA A 126 16.71 -5.05 -6.66
C ALA A 126 16.37 -4.06 -7.78
N ASN A 127 15.43 -4.42 -8.66
CA ASN A 127 15.20 -3.72 -9.92
C ASN A 127 13.87 -2.99 -9.98
N GLU A 128 12.83 -3.50 -9.30
CA GLU A 128 11.50 -2.87 -9.38
C GLU A 128 11.30 -1.74 -8.37
N SER A 129 10.47 -0.80 -8.82
CA SER A 129 10.07 0.37 -8.03
C SER A 129 8.98 0.07 -7.01
N ARG A 130 8.24 -1.04 -7.18
CA ARG A 130 7.14 -1.47 -6.30
C ARG A 130 7.25 -2.96 -6.04
N ILE A 131 7.04 -3.37 -4.79
CA ILE A 131 6.98 -4.79 -4.44
C ILE A 131 5.59 -5.38 -4.70
N ASP A 132 5.58 -6.62 -5.19
CA ASP A 132 4.37 -7.41 -5.33
C ASP A 132 3.88 -7.97 -4.00
N ILE A 133 2.59 -8.34 -3.93
CA ILE A 133 2.00 -8.98 -2.75
C ILE A 133 2.72 -10.30 -2.42
N ASN A 134 3.11 -11.09 -3.43
CA ASN A 134 3.82 -12.36 -3.23
C ASN A 134 5.21 -12.13 -2.62
N THR A 135 5.95 -11.13 -3.11
CA THR A 135 7.24 -10.70 -2.55
C THR A 135 7.05 -10.20 -1.12
N PHE A 136 6.05 -9.34 -0.87
CA PHE A 136 5.71 -8.86 0.46
C PHE A 136 5.45 -10.03 1.43
N LEU A 137 4.58 -10.98 1.08
CA LEU A 137 4.31 -12.14 1.93
C LEU A 137 5.57 -12.97 2.20
N THR A 138 6.43 -13.14 1.20
CA THR A 138 7.72 -13.83 1.35
C THR A 138 8.64 -13.12 2.35
N LEU A 139 8.71 -11.78 2.29
CA LEU A 139 9.45 -10.98 3.28
C LEU A 139 8.88 -11.12 4.69
N CYS A 140 7.57 -11.27 4.81
CA CYS A 140 6.89 -11.41 6.08
C CYS A 140 7.09 -12.79 6.71
N VAL A 141 7.18 -13.83 5.88
CA VAL A 141 7.61 -15.19 6.29
C VAL A 141 9.03 -15.14 6.87
N VAL A 142 9.99 -14.58 6.13
CA VAL A 142 11.39 -14.40 6.58
C VAL A 142 11.48 -13.51 7.81
N GLY A 143 10.61 -12.50 7.91
CA GLY A 143 10.52 -11.62 9.05
C GLY A 143 9.80 -12.20 10.28
N CYS A 144 9.28 -13.43 10.19
CA CYS A 144 8.40 -14.09 11.17
C CYS A 144 7.26 -13.18 11.66
N LEU A 145 6.55 -12.54 10.74
CA LEU A 145 5.46 -11.60 11.04
C LEU A 145 4.07 -12.26 10.86
N ASN A 146 3.14 -11.93 11.76
CA ASN A 146 1.72 -12.30 11.60
C ASN A 146 0.98 -11.22 10.81
N ILE A 147 0.33 -11.61 9.72
CA ILE A 147 -0.30 -10.69 8.79
C ILE A 147 -1.73 -11.11 8.47
N PHE A 148 -2.59 -10.11 8.44
CA PHE A 148 -3.97 -10.23 8.00
C PHE A 148 -4.20 -9.30 6.80
N PHE A 149 -4.13 -9.85 5.60
CA PHE A 149 -4.28 -9.08 4.37
C PHE A 149 -5.75 -9.01 3.95
N ILE A 150 -6.27 -7.81 3.67
CA ILE A 150 -7.66 -7.58 3.28
C ILE A 150 -7.69 -6.93 1.89
N LYS A 151 -8.44 -7.52 0.96
CA LYS A 151 -8.70 -6.96 -0.37
C LYS A 151 -10.16 -7.16 -0.74
N LYS A 152 -10.87 -6.08 -1.04
CA LYS A 152 -12.33 -6.11 -1.28
C LYS A 152 -13.06 -6.81 -0.11
N ASN A 153 -13.88 -7.84 -0.38
CA ASN A 153 -14.55 -8.65 0.63
C ASN A 153 -13.79 -9.95 0.99
N THR A 154 -12.50 -10.03 0.67
CA THR A 154 -11.69 -11.21 1.01
C THR A 154 -10.54 -10.88 1.92
N TYR A 155 -10.11 -11.89 2.68
CA TYR A 155 -8.94 -11.81 3.52
C TYR A 155 -8.02 -13.01 3.35
N PHE A 156 -6.73 -12.80 3.60
CA PHE A 156 -5.69 -13.81 3.63
C PHE A 156 -4.96 -13.69 4.98
N GLU A 157 -4.76 -14.82 5.65
CA GLU A 157 -4.17 -14.88 6.99
C GLU A 157 -2.85 -15.63 6.95
N LEU A 158 -1.79 -15.00 7.44
CA LEU A 158 -0.46 -15.57 7.59
C LEU A 158 -0.05 -15.48 9.06
N ASN A 159 0.04 -16.63 9.72
CA ASN A 159 0.49 -16.73 11.11
C ASN A 159 1.87 -17.41 11.14
N MET A 160 2.91 -16.63 11.46
CA MET A 160 4.31 -17.07 11.53
C MET A 160 4.85 -17.15 12.95
N ASN A 161 4.19 -16.51 13.90
CA ASN A 161 4.62 -16.45 15.29
C ASN A 161 3.43 -16.60 16.26
N ASP A 162 3.73 -17.00 17.49
CA ASP A 162 2.71 -17.17 18.54
C ASP A 162 2.28 -15.84 19.19
N SER A 163 2.85 -14.71 18.77
CA SER A 163 2.53 -13.39 19.33
C SER A 163 1.06 -13.02 19.12
N ASN A 164 0.53 -12.24 20.06
CA ASN A 164 -0.82 -11.69 19.97
C ASN A 164 -0.92 -10.53 18.97
N LYS A 165 0.20 -9.96 18.55
CA LYS A 165 0.26 -8.85 17.60
C LYS A 165 0.04 -9.35 16.19
N ILE A 166 -0.92 -8.76 15.49
CA ILE A 166 -1.23 -9.05 14.09
C ILE A 166 -1.31 -7.75 13.32
N TYR A 167 -0.71 -7.74 12.13
CA TYR A 167 -0.66 -6.57 11.28
C TYR A 167 -1.67 -6.71 10.15
N ILE A 168 -2.65 -5.82 10.12
CA ILE A 168 -3.65 -5.75 9.06
C ILE A 168 -3.09 -4.90 7.92
N ILE A 169 -3.10 -5.47 6.72
CA ILE A 169 -2.76 -4.76 5.48
C ILE A 169 -4.00 -4.70 4.61
N LYS A 170 -4.55 -3.50 4.39
CA LYS A 170 -5.78 -3.31 3.63
C LYS A 170 -5.49 -2.67 2.28
N TYR A 171 -5.95 -3.29 1.21
CA TYR A 171 -5.94 -2.67 -0.12
C TYR A 171 -7.08 -1.67 -0.26
N ILE A 172 -6.76 -0.44 -0.67
CA ILE A 172 -7.69 0.67 -0.86
C ILE A 172 -7.77 0.97 -2.35
N SER A 173 -8.87 0.52 -2.97
CA SER A 173 -9.08 0.63 -4.42
C SER A 173 -9.13 2.06 -4.93
N GLU A 174 -9.56 3.03 -4.12
CA GLU A 174 -9.71 4.44 -4.52
C GLU A 174 -8.38 5.09 -4.90
N ASN A 175 -7.30 4.73 -4.20
CA ASN A 175 -5.98 5.35 -4.37
C ASN A 175 -4.92 4.37 -4.89
N ASP A 176 -5.30 3.14 -5.22
CA ASP A 176 -4.39 2.03 -5.56
C ASP A 176 -3.23 1.90 -4.56
N LYS A 177 -3.56 1.94 -3.28
CA LYS A 177 -2.59 1.94 -2.16
C LYS A 177 -2.96 0.94 -1.08
N TYR A 178 -1.96 0.59 -0.29
CA TYR A 178 -2.11 -0.28 0.87
C TYR A 178 -2.04 0.53 2.15
N GLY A 179 -2.98 0.27 3.04
CA GLY A 179 -3.01 0.80 4.40
C GLY A 179 -2.54 -0.24 5.42
N PHE A 180 -2.11 0.24 6.57
CA PHE A 180 -1.57 -0.52 7.68
C PHE A 180 -2.35 -0.24 8.97
N GLU A 181 -2.63 -1.28 9.75
CA GLU A 181 -3.21 -1.20 11.08
C GLU A 181 -2.63 -2.31 11.97
N GLU A 182 -2.33 -2.01 13.24
CA GLU A 182 -1.92 -2.99 14.24
C GLU A 182 -3.13 -3.42 15.07
N THR A 183 -3.34 -4.73 15.20
CA THR A 183 -4.44 -5.29 16.00
C THR A 183 -3.97 -6.47 16.86
N ASN A 184 -4.85 -6.92 17.75
CA ASN A 184 -4.68 -8.12 18.57
C ASN A 184 -5.51 -9.28 18.01
N LYS A 185 -5.08 -10.51 18.31
CA LYS A 185 -5.79 -11.75 17.95
C LYS A 185 -7.28 -11.73 18.30
N ASP A 186 -7.66 -11.17 19.44
CA ASP A 186 -9.04 -11.19 19.94
C ASP A 186 -10.01 -10.37 19.06
N ASN A 187 -9.51 -9.34 18.37
CA ASN A 187 -10.32 -8.48 17.52
C ASN A 187 -10.49 -9.04 16.10
N LEU A 188 -9.87 -10.19 15.76
CA LEU A 188 -9.92 -10.74 14.41
C LEU A 188 -11.18 -11.51 14.08
N ASP A 189 -11.91 -12.00 15.09
CA ASP A 189 -13.08 -12.85 14.84
C ASP A 189 -14.19 -12.09 14.11
N ASP A 190 -14.33 -10.77 14.37
CA ASP A 190 -15.23 -9.90 13.62
C ASP A 190 -14.85 -9.83 12.13
N PHE A 191 -13.56 -9.78 11.82
CA PHE A 191 -13.07 -9.77 10.43
C PHE A 191 -13.26 -11.14 9.76
N ARG A 192 -12.99 -12.24 10.47
CA ARG A 192 -13.18 -13.61 9.96
C ARG A 192 -14.64 -13.91 9.63
N ASN A 193 -15.56 -13.36 10.40
CA ASN A 193 -17.00 -13.51 10.16
C ASN A 193 -17.48 -12.67 8.98
N LYS A 194 -16.94 -11.46 8.83
CA LYS A 194 -17.35 -10.51 7.79
C LYS A 194 -16.80 -10.84 6.40
N TYR A 195 -15.57 -11.32 6.31
CA TYR A 195 -14.86 -11.48 5.05
C TYR A 195 -14.73 -12.95 4.63
N TYR A 196 -14.54 -13.20 3.33
CA TYR A 196 -14.27 -14.55 2.83
C TYR A 196 -12.78 -14.87 2.90
N LYS A 197 -12.43 -16.00 3.56
CA LYS A 197 -11.05 -16.47 3.67
C LYS A 197 -10.56 -17.02 2.34
N VAL A 198 -9.45 -16.50 1.86
CA VAL A 198 -8.72 -17.00 0.70
C VAL A 198 -7.49 -17.73 1.20
N ASP A 199 -7.34 -19.01 0.86
CA ASP A 199 -6.16 -19.81 1.23
C ASP A 199 -4.99 -19.58 0.28
N ASN A 200 -5.25 -19.19 -0.96
CA ASN A 200 -4.23 -18.97 -1.97
C ASN A 200 -4.59 -17.76 -2.83
N LEU A 201 -3.76 -16.72 -2.79
CA LEU A 201 -3.98 -15.49 -3.56
C LEU A 201 -3.93 -15.71 -5.08
N SER A 202 -3.17 -16.71 -5.56
CA SER A 202 -3.13 -17.06 -6.99
C SER A 202 -4.34 -17.88 -7.44
N LYS A 203 -4.94 -18.64 -6.52
CA LYS A 203 -6.09 -19.53 -6.77
C LYS A 203 -7.14 -19.29 -5.67
N PRO A 204 -7.87 -18.16 -5.76
CA PRO A 204 -8.73 -17.72 -4.67
C PRO A 204 -9.91 -18.65 -4.39
N ILE A 205 -10.28 -19.47 -5.37
CA ILE A 205 -11.29 -20.52 -5.24
C ILE A 205 -10.76 -21.85 -5.77
N LYS A 206 -11.24 -22.95 -5.18
CA LYS A 206 -10.98 -24.31 -5.66
C LYS A 206 -11.83 -24.60 -6.90
N SER A 207 -11.60 -25.74 -7.55
CA SER A 207 -12.43 -26.15 -8.70
C SER A 207 -13.90 -26.27 -8.31
N MET A 208 -14.81 -26.08 -9.28
CA MET A 208 -16.26 -26.14 -9.08
C MET A 208 -16.73 -27.46 -8.43
N SER A 209 -16.02 -28.56 -8.68
CA SER A 209 -16.31 -29.88 -8.11
C SER A 209 -16.05 -29.96 -6.61
N ALA A 210 -15.19 -29.10 -6.05
CA ALA A 210 -14.85 -29.08 -4.64
C ALA A 210 -15.95 -28.47 -3.75
N TYR A 211 -16.91 -27.75 -4.34
CA TYR A 211 -17.95 -27.04 -3.61
C TYR A 211 -19.33 -27.63 -3.84
N LYS A 212 -20.18 -27.59 -2.81
CA LYS A 212 -21.63 -27.80 -2.93
C LYS A 212 -22.33 -26.52 -3.38
N THR A 213 -23.53 -26.64 -3.94
CA THR A 213 -24.30 -25.47 -4.41
C THR A 213 -24.59 -24.48 -3.26
N GLN A 214 -24.89 -24.99 -2.07
CA GLN A 214 -25.12 -24.16 -0.88
C GLN A 214 -23.84 -23.40 -0.45
N GLU A 215 -22.68 -24.07 -0.49
CA GLU A 215 -21.40 -23.43 -0.17
C GLU A 215 -21.06 -22.30 -1.14
N LEU A 216 -21.37 -22.46 -2.44
CA LEU A 216 -21.21 -21.39 -3.43
C LEU A 216 -22.15 -20.21 -3.16
N LEU A 217 -23.39 -20.46 -2.73
CA LEU A 217 -24.32 -19.41 -2.32
C LEU A 217 -23.79 -18.63 -1.10
N ASP A 218 -23.27 -19.34 -0.09
CA ASP A 218 -22.69 -18.71 1.10
C ASP A 218 -21.46 -17.86 0.75
N ILE A 219 -20.62 -18.33 -0.18
CA ILE A 219 -19.49 -17.55 -0.71
C ILE A 219 -19.99 -16.30 -1.43
N CYS A 220 -20.97 -16.42 -2.34
CA CYS A 220 -21.56 -15.27 -3.02
C CYS A 220 -22.12 -14.24 -2.02
N ASN A 221 -22.81 -14.69 -0.98
CA ASN A 221 -23.37 -13.82 0.06
C ASN A 221 -22.26 -13.05 0.80
N LYS A 222 -21.15 -13.71 1.17
CA LYS A 222 -19.99 -13.04 1.80
C LYS A 222 -19.28 -12.06 0.85
N LEU A 223 -19.20 -12.41 -0.43
CA LEU A 223 -18.60 -11.55 -1.45
C LEU A 223 -19.52 -10.38 -1.86
N GLY A 224 -20.79 -10.38 -1.45
CA GLY A 224 -21.79 -9.38 -1.84
C GLY A 224 -22.26 -9.54 -3.29
N ILE A 225 -22.16 -10.74 -3.86
CA ILE A 225 -22.60 -11.03 -5.23
C ILE A 225 -24.10 -11.35 -5.21
N GLU A 226 -24.87 -10.67 -6.04
CA GLU A 226 -26.31 -10.94 -6.18
C GLU A 226 -26.56 -12.36 -6.70
N THR A 227 -27.18 -13.20 -5.88
CA THR A 227 -27.48 -14.62 -6.19
C THR A 227 -28.86 -14.81 -6.80
N ASN A 228 -29.76 -13.82 -6.68
CA ASN A 228 -31.11 -13.85 -7.22
C ASN A 228 -31.17 -13.09 -8.55
N ILE A 229 -31.85 -13.67 -9.54
CA ILE A 229 -32.34 -12.90 -10.68
C ILE A 229 -33.56 -12.14 -10.15
N ALA A 230 -33.36 -10.95 -9.59
CA ALA A 230 -34.47 -10.02 -9.47
C ALA A 230 -34.81 -9.59 -10.90
N SER A 231 -35.94 -10.06 -11.40
CA SER A 231 -36.60 -9.45 -12.54
C SER A 231 -36.70 -7.95 -12.23
N SER A 232 -35.85 -7.15 -12.88
CA SER A 232 -36.09 -5.71 -12.97
C SER A 232 -37.42 -5.55 -13.69
N ASN A 233 -38.46 -5.36 -12.90
CA ASN A 233 -39.85 -4.94 -13.16
C ASN A 233 -40.91 -5.88 -12.55
N SER A 234 -41.96 -5.23 -12.03
CA SER A 234 -43.24 -5.72 -11.47
C SER A 234 -43.19 -6.05 -9.98
N VAL A 235 -43.76 -5.21 -9.10
CA VAL A 235 -45.21 -5.16 -8.82
C VAL A 235 -45.80 -6.56 -8.87
N VAL A 236 -45.99 -7.12 -7.68
CA VAL A 236 -47.06 -8.03 -7.25
C VAL A 236 -47.70 -8.84 -8.39
N ASN A 237 -47.40 -10.15 -8.46
CA ASN A 237 -48.40 -11.20 -8.37
C ASN A 237 -47.76 -12.61 -8.48
N SER A 238 -48.25 -13.48 -7.59
CA SER A 238 -48.31 -14.95 -7.61
C SER A 238 -47.18 -15.78 -8.25
N GLU A 239 -46.69 -16.72 -7.46
CA GLU A 239 -46.07 -17.99 -7.89
C GLU A 239 -44.87 -17.86 -8.85
N ASN A 240 -43.74 -17.38 -8.34
CA ASN A 240 -42.48 -17.49 -9.07
C ASN A 240 -41.45 -18.23 -8.20
N THR A 241 -41.23 -19.48 -8.57
CA THR A 241 -40.04 -20.23 -8.19
C THR A 241 -38.83 -19.39 -8.58
N ALA A 242 -38.20 -18.77 -7.58
CA ALA A 242 -36.94 -18.07 -7.75
C ALA A 242 -35.96 -19.07 -8.41
N LYS A 243 -35.67 -18.88 -9.70
CA LYS A 243 -34.63 -19.67 -10.38
C LYS A 243 -33.31 -19.30 -9.72
N THR A 244 -32.90 -20.09 -8.74
CA THR A 244 -31.56 -20.04 -8.19
C THR A 244 -30.58 -20.20 -9.36
N LYS A 245 -29.63 -19.28 -9.50
CA LYS A 245 -28.55 -19.37 -10.49
C LYS A 245 -27.97 -20.79 -10.48
N SER A 246 -27.69 -21.35 -11.67
CA SER A 246 -27.11 -22.69 -11.76
C SER A 246 -25.81 -22.74 -10.96
N LYS A 247 -25.43 -23.93 -10.47
CA LYS A 247 -24.14 -24.15 -9.79
C LYS A 247 -22.97 -23.58 -10.63
N LYS A 248 -23.06 -23.73 -11.95
CA LYS A 248 -22.10 -23.19 -12.91
C LYS A 248 -22.09 -21.65 -12.92
N ASP A 249 -23.25 -21.02 -13.00
CA ASP A 249 -23.38 -19.55 -13.03
C ASP A 249 -22.91 -18.89 -11.73
N LEU A 250 -23.18 -19.53 -10.58
CA LEU A 250 -22.68 -19.07 -9.28
C LEU A 250 -21.15 -19.13 -9.25
N TYR A 251 -20.57 -20.24 -9.68
CA TYR A 251 -19.13 -20.41 -9.75
C TYR A 251 -18.46 -19.43 -10.72
N GLU A 252 -19.04 -19.21 -11.90
CA GLU A 252 -18.56 -18.21 -12.86
C GLU A 252 -18.66 -16.78 -12.31
N SER A 253 -19.74 -16.46 -11.58
CA SER A 253 -19.90 -15.16 -10.92
C SER A 253 -18.82 -14.91 -9.88
N ILE A 254 -18.46 -15.94 -9.11
CA ILE A 254 -17.36 -15.86 -8.13
C ILE A 254 -16.02 -15.69 -8.84
N ILE A 255 -15.75 -16.44 -9.92
CA ILE A 255 -14.52 -16.27 -10.72
C ILE A 255 -14.40 -14.83 -11.22
N LYS A 256 -15.49 -14.27 -11.76
CA LYS A 256 -15.49 -12.90 -12.31
C LYS A 256 -15.25 -11.83 -11.24
N TYR A 257 -15.57 -12.11 -9.98
CA TYR A 257 -15.35 -11.17 -8.88
C TYR A 257 -13.85 -10.99 -8.54
N PHE A 258 -13.07 -12.06 -8.66
CA PHE A 258 -11.65 -12.09 -8.33
C PHE A 258 -10.81 -11.48 -9.44
#